data_AF-A0A938UH27-F1
#
_entry.id   AF-A0A938UH27-F1
#
_cell.length_a   1.000
_cell.length_b   1.000
_cell.length_c   1.000
_cell.angle_alpha   90.00
_cell.angle_beta   90.00
_cell.angle_gamma   90.00
#
_symmetry.space_group_name_H-M   'P 1'
#
loop_
_entity.id
_entity.type
_entity.pdbx_description
1 polymer ?
#
loop_
_entity_poly.entity_id
_entity_poly.type
_entity_poly.pdbx_seq_one_letter_code
_entity_poly.pdbx_strand_id
1 'polypeptide(L)' 'AEPVSSEEGEKTTQKTTQKTTQKILDMIAANPSISRKELATQIGITTDGIKYHLSNMQKKGLLKRIGPDKGGHWEISGD' A
#
# COMPACT_ATOMS: atom_id res chain seq x y z
N ALA A 1 -21.26 1.75 -40.74
CA ALA A 1 -21.30 2.69 -39.61
C ALA A 1 -21.14 1.88 -38.34
N GLU A 2 -20.02 2.05 -37.64
CA GLU A 2 -19.90 1.76 -36.21
C GLU A 2 -19.15 2.95 -35.61
N PRO A 3 -19.64 3.53 -34.50
CA PRO A 3 -19.27 4.87 -34.08
C PRO A 3 -17.92 4.91 -33.36
N VAL A 4 -17.22 5.99 -33.63
CA VAL A 4 -16.11 6.54 -32.85
C VAL A 4 -16.57 6.94 -31.44
N SER A 5 -15.90 6.45 -30.40
CA SER A 5 -15.95 6.92 -28.99
C SER A 5 -15.05 6.00 -28.16
N SER A 6 -14.15 6.42 -27.28
CA SER A 6 -13.87 7.72 -26.68
C SER A 6 -12.43 7.71 -26.16
N GLU A 7 -11.88 8.90 -26.02
CA GLU A 7 -10.75 9.22 -25.14
C GLU A 7 -10.67 8.35 -23.89
N GLU A 8 -9.52 7.72 -23.62
CA GLU A 8 -9.11 7.49 -22.23
C GLU A 8 -7.59 7.32 -22.15
N GLY A 9 -6.87 8.43 -22.41
CA GLY A 9 -5.42 8.53 -22.23
C GLY A 9 -4.98 8.80 -20.78
N GLU A 10 -5.89 9.00 -19.82
CA GLU A 10 -5.51 9.61 -18.53
C GLU A 10 -6.15 8.98 -17.27
N LYS A 11 -6.69 7.76 -17.32
CA LYS A 11 -7.40 7.17 -16.16
C LYS A 11 -6.89 5.80 -15.66
N THR A 12 -5.68 5.40 -16.02
CA THR A 12 -5.16 4.08 -15.61
C THR A 12 -4.20 4.14 -14.42
N THR A 13 -3.61 5.30 -14.11
CA THR A 13 -2.58 5.43 -13.08
C THR A 13 -3.12 5.51 -11.65
N GLN A 14 -4.37 5.94 -11.44
CA GLN A 14 -4.90 6.13 -10.08
C GLN A 14 -5.52 4.86 -9.46
N LYS A 15 -5.97 3.92 -10.29
CA LYS A 15 -6.72 2.73 -9.83
C LYS A 15 -5.81 1.61 -9.32
N THR A 16 -4.56 1.56 -9.78
CA THR A 16 -3.55 0.58 -9.33
C THR A 16 -2.97 0.93 -7.96
N THR A 17 -2.74 2.21 -7.69
CA THR A 17 -2.18 2.70 -6.41
C THR A 17 -3.08 2.39 -5.20
N GLN A 18 -4.40 2.42 -5.38
CA GLN A 18 -5.36 2.08 -4.31
C GLN A 18 -5.33 0.59 -3.97
N LYS A 19 -5.24 -0.30 -4.96
CA LYS A 19 -5.15 -1.75 -4.75
C LYS A 19 -3.89 -2.14 -3.95
N THR A 20 -2.77 -1.49 -4.21
CA THR A 20 -1.51 -1.71 -3.49
C THR A 20 -1.65 -1.34 -2.01
N THR A 21 -2.26 -0.18 -1.73
CA THR A 21 -2.46 0.30 -0.35
C THR A 21 -3.34 -0.66 0.45
N GLN A 22 -4.44 -1.13 -0.15
CA GLN A 22 -5.32 -2.14 0.46
C GLN A 22 -4.61 -3.46 0.71
N LYS A 23 -3.79 -3.94 -0.25
CA LYS A 23 -2.96 -5.14 -0.05
C LYS A 23 -1.98 -4.98 1.12
N ILE A 24 -1.37 -3.81 1.29
CA ILE A 24 -0.46 -3.56 2.42
C ILE A 24 -1.22 -3.71 3.74
N LEU A 25 -2.42 -3.13 3.84
CA LEU A 25 -3.26 -3.24 5.03
C LEU A 25 -3.68 -4.69 5.29
N ASP A 26 -4.11 -5.43 4.27
CA ASP A 26 -4.47 -6.84 4.39
C ASP A 26 -3.29 -7.71 4.89
N MET A 27 -2.11 -7.49 4.31
CA MET A 27 -0.88 -8.17 4.72
C MET A 27 -0.46 -7.82 6.15
N ILE A 28 -0.64 -6.57 6.58
CA ILE A 28 -0.36 -6.13 7.95
C ILE A 28 -1.42 -6.66 8.91
N ALA A 29 -2.68 -6.73 8.51
CA ALA A 29 -3.76 -7.32 9.30
C ALA A 29 -3.51 -8.82 9.53
N ALA A 30 -3.06 -9.53 8.49
CA ALA A 30 -2.68 -10.94 8.59
C ALA A 30 -1.35 -11.13 9.35
N ASN A 31 -0.38 -10.25 9.14
CA ASN A 31 0.95 -10.30 9.75
C ASN A 31 1.43 -8.90 10.14
N PRO A 32 1.13 -8.42 11.35
CA PRO A 32 1.55 -7.09 11.78
C PRO A 32 3.08 -7.00 11.87
N SER A 33 3.77 -8.11 12.08
CA SER A 33 5.24 -8.14 12.13
C SER A 33 5.92 -8.13 10.74
N ILE A 34 5.16 -7.94 9.65
CA ILE A 34 5.71 -7.97 8.29
C ILE A 34 6.69 -6.82 8.03
N SER A 35 7.76 -7.13 7.30
CA SER A 35 8.79 -6.14 6.92
C SER A 35 8.50 -5.47 5.59
N ARG A 36 9.09 -4.29 5.38
CA ARG A 36 8.98 -3.51 4.13
C ARG A 36 9.39 -4.31 2.89
N LYS A 37 10.43 -5.14 3.01
CA LYS A 37 10.90 -6.04 1.95
C LYS A 37 9.87 -7.13 1.63
N GLU A 38 9.28 -7.75 2.65
CA GLU A 38 8.25 -8.76 2.47
C GLU A 38 7.02 -8.18 1.80
N LEU A 39 6.55 -7.00 2.24
CA LEU A 39 5.46 -6.29 1.56
C LEU A 39 5.78 -6.01 0.09
N ALA A 40 7.01 -5.61 -0.23
CA ALA A 40 7.42 -5.35 -1.61
C ALA A 40 7.35 -6.62 -2.46
N THR A 41 7.91 -7.73 -1.96
CA THR A 41 7.89 -9.04 -2.62
C THR A 41 6.46 -9.58 -2.79
N GLN A 42 5.66 -9.56 -1.73
CA GLN A 42 4.30 -10.12 -1.73
C GLN A 42 3.33 -9.34 -2.61
N ILE A 43 3.47 -8.02 -2.62
CA ILE A 43 2.61 -7.14 -3.42
C ILE A 43 3.11 -7.03 -4.85
N GLY A 44 4.39 -7.30 -5.09
CA GLY A 44 5.03 -7.21 -6.40
C GLY A 44 5.34 -5.78 -6.80
N ILE A 45 5.68 -4.92 -5.84
CA ILE A 45 6.08 -3.53 -6.08
C ILE A 45 7.48 -3.26 -5.55
N THR A 46 8.04 -2.11 -5.92
CA THR A 46 9.37 -1.71 -5.45
C THR A 46 9.35 -1.34 -3.96
N THR A 47 10.49 -1.55 -3.30
CA THR A 47 10.70 -1.15 -1.91
C THR A 47 10.43 0.35 -1.68
N ASP A 48 10.77 1.18 -2.67
CA ASP A 48 10.46 2.62 -2.67
C ASP A 48 8.96 2.90 -2.75
N GLY A 49 8.22 2.14 -3.58
CA GLY A 49 6.77 2.18 -3.59
C GLY A 49 6.19 1.85 -2.21
N ILE A 50 6.66 0.77 -1.57
CA ILE A 50 6.22 0.40 -0.22
C ILE A 50 6.53 1.49 0.79
N LYS A 51 7.74 2.06 0.74
CA LYS A 51 8.14 3.16 1.61
C LYS A 51 7.21 4.36 1.43
N TYR A 52 6.92 4.75 0.19
CA TYR A 52 6.00 5.84 -0.12
C TYR A 52 4.59 5.56 0.43
N HIS A 53 4.06 4.37 0.17
CA HIS A 53 2.74 3.97 0.66
C HIS A 53 2.67 3.92 2.20
N LEU A 54 3.64 3.31 2.86
CA LEU A 54 3.73 3.26 4.32
C LEU A 54 3.83 4.65 4.93
N SER A 55 4.70 5.52 4.40
CA SER A 55 4.80 6.90 4.88
C SER A 55 3.50 7.68 4.67
N ASN A 56 2.80 7.46 3.56
CA ASN A 56 1.51 8.09 3.32
C ASN A 56 0.43 7.59 4.31
N MET A 57 0.39 6.28 4.60
CA MET A 57 -0.53 5.71 5.58
C MET A 57 -0.22 6.17 6.99
N GLN A 58 1.06 6.25 7.36
CA GLN A 58 1.50 6.81 8.63
C GLN A 58 1.10 8.27 8.79
N LYS A 59 1.28 9.09 7.75
CA LYS A 59 0.86 10.49 7.74
C LYS A 59 -0.66 10.64 7.87
N LYS A 60 -1.42 9.72 7.27
CA LYS A 60 -2.88 9.68 7.38
C LYS A 60 -3.39 9.13 8.71
N GLY A 61 -2.49 8.65 9.59
CA GLY A 61 -2.86 8.00 10.83
C GLY A 61 -3.38 6.57 10.66
N LEU A 62 -3.50 6.05 9.43
CA LEU A 62 -4.04 4.72 9.12
C LEU A 62 -3.11 3.58 9.54
N LEU A 63 -1.82 3.87 9.70
CA LEU A 63 -0.81 2.88 10.01
C LEU A 63 0.21 3.44 10.98
N LYS A 64 0.61 2.66 11.99
CA LYS A 64 1.61 3.05 12.96
C LYS A 64 2.60 1.91 13.16
N ARG A 65 3.89 2.25 13.31
CA ARG A 65 4.89 1.25 13.67
C ARG A 65 5.05 1.28 15.18
N ILE A 66 4.71 0.18 15.84
CA ILE A 66 4.72 0.03 17.29
C ILE A 66 5.71 -1.07 17.68
N GLY A 67 6.61 -0.77 18.62
CA GLY A 67 7.51 -1.73 19.23
C GLY A 67 9.01 -1.42 19.04
N PRO A 68 9.88 -2.23 19.65
CA PRO A 68 11.30 -1.95 19.80
C PRO A 68 12.09 -2.07 18.49
N ASP A 69 13.29 -1.48 18.42
CA ASP A 69 14.18 -1.48 17.25
C ASP A 69 14.43 -2.87 16.63
N LYS A 70 14.35 -3.93 17.45
CA LYS A 70 14.54 -5.34 17.06
C LYS A 70 13.26 -6.17 16.92
N GLY A 71 12.08 -5.55 16.86
CA GLY A 71 10.82 -6.32 16.80
C GLY A 71 9.54 -5.52 16.65
N GLY A 72 9.63 -4.26 16.21
CA GLY A 72 8.45 -3.45 15.99
C GLY A 72 7.54 -4.03 14.91
N HIS A 73 6.26 -4.11 15.21
CA HIS A 73 5.19 -4.48 14.30
C HIS A 73 4.48 -3.25 13.76
N TRP A 74 3.69 -3.45 12.73
CA TRP A 74 2.79 -2.48 12.14
C TRP A 74 1.40 -2.69 12.71
N GLU A 75 0.82 -1.62 13.21
CA GLU A 75 -0.55 -1.57 13.73
C GLU A 75 -1.37 -0.71 12.77
N ILE A 76 -2.55 -1.20 12.40
CA ILE A 76 -3.51 -0.45 11.59
C ILE A 76 -4.36 0.35 12.57
N SER A 77 -4.14 1.66 12.61
CA SER A 77 -4.97 2.58 13.40
C SER A 77 -6.02 3.17 12.46
N GLY A 78 -7.10 2.43 12.23
CA GLY A 78 -8.27 2.91 11.50
C GLY A 78 -9.41 3.07 12.48
N ASP A 79 -9.89 4.30 12.66
CA ASP A 79 -11.22 4.60 13.19
C ASP A 79 -12.21 4.72 12.02
#